data_AF-A0A7J4NJJ4-F1
#
_entry.id   AF-A0A7J4NJJ4-F1
#
_cell.length_a   1.000
_cell.length_b   1.000
_cell.length_c   1.000
_cell.angle_alpha   90.00
_cell.angle_beta   90.00
_cell.angle_gamma   90.00
#
_symmetry.space_group_name_H-M   'P 1'
#
loop_
_entity.id
_entity.type
_entity.pdbx_description
1 polymer ?
#
loop_
_entity_poly.entity_id
_entity_poly.type
_entity_poly.pdbx_seq_one_letter_code
_entity_poly.pdbx_strand_id
1 'polypeptide(L)'
;MSGGLLEKAKNQDTEPVADEVEAVVEEMGAPVDGGLLGRANAGGGSPSGGGSPFDGMDPSKVKMGIAGALAALLILFVLYQVVMGFTFGGYSISVSDVEVDEAENNLRVEVFIGTPMFKSSPSGDMSMTISYGPGEVWTGSFSVDSKLSWYEVSFADFYRNNSRGAASDGSDIEYSVSVTLEGSSSESYPIPGELSDRTIDTVDGELSQVTEICDCEEKNDLDHLGFQFRVGMGALDPVQSNTTNLMMHVDSDYTVDAKIMYGSTTAYSFPTVTVDGNDASWSGGSGSVEDSWLDLVGDSSVSDGFDGSTYYIPRDEFYDNGDGCYSVEITVIHSSPFGDDVTGTSSQGWEFFWDYNEGRTTTGESPDPYKPPEDC
;
A
#
# COMPACT_ATOMS: atom_id res chain seq x y z
N MET A 1 -2.80 26.92 -38.93
CA MET A 1 -1.52 26.18 -38.97
C MET A 1 -1.33 25.54 -37.61
N SER A 2 -1.12 24.22 -37.61
CA SER A 2 -0.62 23.33 -36.53
C SER A 2 -1.38 23.36 -35.20
N GLY A 3 -2.04 22.30 -34.73
CA GLY A 3 -1.85 20.86 -34.99
C GLY A 3 -1.69 20.20 -33.61
N GLY A 4 -2.84 19.86 -33.01
CA GLY A 4 -2.94 19.32 -31.66
C GLY A 4 -2.76 17.80 -31.62
N LEU A 5 -2.07 17.37 -30.57
CA LEU A 5 -1.86 16.09 -29.86
C LEU A 5 -2.66 14.80 -30.21
N LEU A 6 -3.55 14.78 -31.20
CA LEU A 6 -4.34 13.62 -31.65
C LEU A 6 -3.65 12.77 -32.75
N GLU A 7 -2.41 13.10 -33.15
CA GLU A 7 -1.68 12.37 -34.21
C GLU A 7 -0.69 11.30 -33.70
N LYS A 8 -0.69 10.95 -32.41
CA LYS A 8 0.20 9.90 -31.87
C LYS A 8 -0.47 8.62 -31.37
N ALA A 9 -1.79 8.50 -31.43
CA ALA A 9 -2.51 7.31 -30.93
C ALA A 9 -3.09 6.42 -32.04
N LYS A 10 -2.50 6.40 -33.24
CA LYS A 10 -2.99 5.53 -34.33
C LYS A 10 -1.87 4.85 -35.10
N ASN A 11 -1.02 4.12 -34.40
CA ASN A 11 -0.23 3.03 -34.99
C ASN A 11 0.43 2.22 -33.87
N GLN A 12 -0.31 1.27 -33.31
CA GLN A 12 0.25 0.00 -32.84
C GLN A 12 -0.90 -0.90 -32.40
N ASP A 13 -1.35 -1.73 -33.34
CA ASP A 13 -1.93 -3.04 -33.05
C ASP A 13 -2.00 -3.84 -34.36
N THR A 14 -0.97 -4.64 -34.63
CA THR A 14 -1.08 -5.89 -35.40
C THR A 14 0.19 -6.74 -35.21
N GLU A 15 0.11 -7.80 -34.41
CA GLU A 15 0.96 -9.00 -34.51
C GLU A 15 0.58 -9.82 -35.77
N PRO A 16 1.20 -10.99 -36.09
CA PRO A 16 2.61 -11.44 -35.95
C PRO A 16 3.16 -12.00 -37.28
N VAL A 17 4.48 -11.97 -37.54
CA VAL A 17 5.10 -12.87 -38.53
C VAL A 17 6.51 -13.27 -38.10
N ALA A 18 6.74 -14.58 -38.16
CA ALA A 18 7.98 -15.30 -37.94
C ALA A 18 9.13 -14.84 -38.84
N ASP A 19 10.36 -14.93 -38.34
CA ASP A 19 11.50 -15.22 -39.21
C ASP A 19 12.47 -16.20 -38.52
N GLU A 20 12.84 -17.21 -39.29
CA GLU A 20 13.69 -18.33 -38.95
C GLU A 20 15.15 -17.87 -38.83
N VAL A 21 15.89 -18.39 -37.84
CA VAL A 21 17.36 -18.40 -37.93
C VAL A 21 17.90 -19.72 -37.38
N GLU A 22 18.71 -20.34 -38.25
CA GLU A 22 19.19 -21.72 -38.20
C GLU A 22 19.95 -22.10 -36.92
N ALA A 23 19.70 -23.34 -36.50
CA ALA A 23 20.53 -24.06 -35.55
C ALA A 23 21.83 -24.53 -36.20
N VAL A 24 22.98 -24.18 -35.62
CA VAL A 24 24.22 -24.95 -35.78
C VAL A 24 24.48 -25.69 -34.48
N VAL A 25 24.28 -27.00 -34.55
CA VAL A 25 24.72 -27.98 -33.56
C VAL A 25 26.18 -28.29 -33.87
N GLU A 26 27.09 -28.06 -32.93
CA GLU A 26 28.32 -28.84 -32.85
C GLU A 26 28.36 -29.63 -31.54
N GLU A 27 28.76 -30.89 -31.72
CA GLU A 27 28.68 -32.02 -30.83
C GLU A 27 29.72 -32.01 -29.70
N MET A 28 29.47 -32.86 -28.71
CA MET A 28 30.19 -33.01 -27.45
C MET A 28 31.68 -33.38 -27.59
N GLY A 29 32.51 -32.74 -26.75
CA GLY A 29 33.84 -33.23 -26.35
C GLY A 29 33.90 -33.42 -24.82
N ALA A 30 34.36 -34.60 -24.40
CA ALA A 30 34.35 -35.15 -23.04
C ALA A 30 35.24 -34.39 -22.01
N PRO A 31 35.16 -34.69 -20.70
CA PRO A 31 35.60 -33.82 -19.62
C PRO A 31 37.12 -33.83 -19.45
N VAL A 32 37.72 -32.65 -19.30
CA VAL A 32 39.13 -32.53 -18.89
C VAL A 32 39.18 -32.20 -17.40
N ASP A 33 39.35 -33.26 -16.62
CA ASP A 33 39.70 -33.26 -15.21
C ASP A 33 41.11 -32.66 -15.07
N GLY A 34 41.26 -31.56 -14.32
CA GLY A 34 42.56 -30.86 -14.29
C GLY A 34 42.60 -29.54 -13.53
N GLY A 35 41.90 -29.47 -12.39
CA GLY A 35 41.99 -28.33 -11.48
C GLY A 35 43.41 -28.10 -10.92
N LEU A 36 43.65 -26.86 -10.51
CA LEU A 36 44.91 -26.20 -10.13
C LEU A 36 45.71 -26.84 -8.97
N LEU A 37 45.37 -28.06 -8.54
CA LEU A 37 45.99 -28.79 -7.43
C LEU A 37 46.74 -30.07 -7.86
N GLY A 38 46.73 -30.42 -9.16
CA GLY A 38 47.33 -31.66 -9.68
C GLY A 38 48.80 -31.59 -10.12
N ARG A 39 49.49 -30.44 -10.02
CA ARG A 39 50.86 -30.27 -10.54
C ARG A 39 51.98 -30.27 -9.49
N ALA A 40 51.72 -30.86 -8.32
CA ALA A 40 52.72 -31.00 -7.26
C ALA A 40 53.01 -32.47 -6.95
N ASN A 41 53.34 -33.30 -7.95
CA ASN A 41 54.23 -34.45 -7.76
C ASN A 41 54.59 -35.15 -9.07
N ALA A 42 55.79 -35.75 -9.07
CA ALA A 42 56.45 -36.52 -10.14
C ALA A 42 57.02 -35.66 -11.28
N GLY A 43 58.25 -35.82 -11.72
CA GLY A 43 59.29 -36.80 -11.47
C GLY A 43 60.43 -36.49 -12.44
N GLY A 44 61.67 -36.80 -12.03
CA GLY A 44 62.89 -36.32 -12.68
C GLY A 44 63.07 -36.71 -14.15
N GLY A 45 63.76 -35.81 -14.85
CA GLY A 45 64.34 -36.04 -16.18
C GLY A 45 65.19 -34.83 -16.55
N SER A 46 66.52 -34.93 -16.43
CA SER A 46 67.42 -34.00 -17.11
C SER A 46 67.34 -34.26 -18.62
N PRO A 47 67.28 -33.20 -19.44
CA PRO A 47 68.45 -32.92 -20.26
C PRO A 47 68.83 -31.43 -20.30
N SER A 48 70.15 -31.21 -20.14
CA SER A 48 71.00 -30.16 -20.71
C SER A 48 70.40 -28.84 -21.19
N GLY A 49 70.90 -27.75 -20.58
CA GLY A 49 71.15 -26.48 -21.27
C GLY A 49 70.16 -25.35 -20.97
N GLY A 50 70.42 -24.58 -19.91
CA GLY A 50 69.74 -23.31 -19.65
C GLY A 50 69.98 -22.84 -18.22
N GLY A 51 70.90 -21.89 -18.03
CA GLY A 51 71.21 -21.33 -16.71
C GLY A 51 70.00 -20.61 -16.10
N SER A 52 69.66 -20.96 -14.86
CA SER A 52 68.64 -20.25 -14.07
C SER A 52 69.26 -19.03 -13.37
N PRO A 53 68.57 -17.89 -13.26
CA PRO A 53 69.13 -16.63 -12.76
C PRO A 53 69.22 -16.54 -11.23
N PHE A 54 69.12 -17.66 -10.51
CA PHE A 54 69.05 -17.69 -9.04
C PHE A 54 70.15 -18.53 -8.38
N ASP A 55 71.25 -18.76 -9.08
CA ASP A 55 72.43 -19.37 -8.46
C ASP A 55 73.20 -18.29 -7.68
N GLY A 56 72.87 -18.13 -6.39
CA GLY A 56 73.65 -17.29 -5.48
C GLY A 56 72.91 -16.38 -4.49
N MET A 57 71.62 -16.59 -4.18
CA MET A 57 70.95 -15.79 -3.15
C MET A 57 70.92 -16.47 -1.77
N ASP A 58 71.47 -15.75 -0.79
CA ASP A 58 71.53 -16.07 0.63
C ASP A 58 70.13 -16.44 1.19
N PRO A 59 69.96 -17.63 1.80
CA PRO A 59 68.65 -18.15 2.23
C PRO A 59 67.96 -17.28 3.31
N SER A 60 68.71 -16.40 3.99
CA SER A 60 68.16 -15.43 4.94
C SER A 60 67.41 -14.27 4.26
N LYS A 61 67.89 -13.80 3.09
CA LYS A 61 67.27 -12.71 2.32
C LYS A 61 66.08 -13.18 1.49
N VAL A 62 66.07 -14.45 1.09
CA VAL A 62 64.92 -15.07 0.40
C VAL A 62 63.71 -15.18 1.34
N LYS A 63 63.92 -15.53 2.63
CA LYS A 63 62.82 -15.59 3.63
C LYS A 63 62.24 -14.21 3.96
N MET A 64 63.09 -13.18 4.06
CA MET A 64 62.64 -11.80 4.26
C MET A 64 61.95 -11.21 3.03
N GLY A 65 62.43 -11.54 1.82
CA GLY A 65 61.82 -11.12 0.55
C GLY A 65 60.45 -11.75 0.32
N ILE A 66 60.28 -13.04 0.64
CA ILE A 66 58.98 -13.72 0.53
C ILE A 66 57.99 -13.19 1.58
N ALA A 67 58.43 -12.96 2.82
CA ALA A 67 57.56 -12.40 3.85
C ALA A 67 57.11 -10.95 3.53
N GLY A 68 58.02 -10.12 3.01
CA GLY A 68 57.71 -8.76 2.55
C GLY A 68 56.77 -8.74 1.35
N ALA A 69 56.98 -9.65 0.38
CA ALA A 69 56.11 -9.77 -0.79
C ALA A 69 54.69 -10.24 -0.43
N LEU A 70 54.56 -11.21 0.49
CA LEU A 70 53.25 -11.68 0.97
C LEU A 70 52.51 -10.58 1.75
N ALA A 71 53.21 -9.81 2.59
CA ALA A 71 52.61 -8.69 3.31
C ALA A 71 52.12 -7.58 2.36
N ALA A 72 52.90 -7.26 1.33
CA ALA A 72 52.51 -6.27 0.32
C ALA A 72 51.31 -6.74 -0.52
N LEU A 73 51.27 -8.02 -0.90
CA LEU A 73 50.13 -8.62 -1.61
C LEU A 73 48.87 -8.63 -0.76
N LEU A 74 48.99 -8.89 0.54
CA LEU A 74 47.87 -8.88 1.47
C LEU A 74 47.32 -7.46 1.68
N ILE A 75 48.19 -6.45 1.79
CA ILE A 75 47.78 -5.03 1.86
C ILE A 75 47.10 -4.59 0.56
N LEU A 76 47.64 -4.97 -0.60
CA LEU A 76 47.03 -4.69 -1.91
C LEU A 76 45.68 -5.39 -2.07
N PHE A 77 45.57 -6.63 -1.62
CA PHE A 77 44.30 -7.36 -1.60
C PHE A 77 43.30 -6.65 -0.69
N VAL A 78 43.70 -6.25 0.51
CA VAL A 78 42.83 -5.51 1.44
C VAL A 78 42.35 -4.19 0.83
N LEU A 79 43.26 -3.40 0.24
CA LEU A 79 42.93 -2.15 -0.44
C LEU A 79 42.02 -2.35 -1.65
N TYR A 80 42.24 -3.42 -2.44
CA TYR A 80 41.41 -3.74 -3.59
C TYR A 80 39.97 -4.10 -3.20
N GLN A 81 39.77 -4.86 -2.11
CA GLN A 81 38.42 -5.16 -1.63
C GLN A 81 37.69 -3.91 -1.10
N VAL A 82 38.40 -3.00 -0.41
CA VAL A 82 37.83 -1.72 0.06
C VAL A 82 37.32 -0.88 -1.12
N VAL A 83 38.06 -0.84 -2.22
CA VAL A 83 37.66 -0.10 -3.44
C VAL A 83 36.50 -0.77 -4.17
N MET A 84 36.37 -2.10 -4.09
CA MET A 84 35.30 -2.88 -4.75
C MET A 84 34.04 -3.05 -3.87
N GLY A 85 33.99 -2.47 -2.67
CA GLY A 85 32.83 -2.56 -1.78
C GLY A 85 32.66 -3.92 -1.07
N PHE A 86 33.65 -4.81 -1.13
CA PHE A 86 33.64 -6.04 -0.35
C PHE A 86 34.01 -5.72 1.10
N THR A 87 33.04 -5.88 2.01
CA THR A 87 33.30 -5.68 3.45
C THR A 87 34.14 -6.85 3.97
N PHE A 88 35.24 -6.55 4.67
CA PHE A 88 36.02 -7.55 5.41
C PHE A 88 35.38 -7.92 6.76
N GLY A 89 34.21 -7.38 7.08
CA GLY A 89 33.53 -7.56 8.35
C GLY A 89 32.01 -7.52 8.21
N GLY A 90 31.34 -8.22 9.14
CA GLY A 90 29.88 -8.23 9.27
C GLY A 90 29.10 -8.83 8.09
N TYR A 91 27.80 -9.04 8.28
CA TYR A 91 26.85 -9.21 7.17
C TYR A 91 26.49 -7.84 6.58
N SER A 92 26.08 -7.78 5.30
CA SER A 92 25.39 -6.61 4.73
C SER A 92 23.90 -6.87 4.82
N ILE A 93 23.14 -6.02 5.51
CA ILE A 93 21.71 -6.23 5.76
C ILE A 93 20.95 -5.04 5.17
N SER A 94 19.88 -5.32 4.44
CA SER A 94 18.95 -4.30 3.95
C SER A 94 17.53 -4.84 4.03
N VAL A 95 16.58 -3.98 4.40
CA VAL A 95 15.16 -4.22 4.15
C VAL A 95 14.90 -3.88 2.69
N SER A 96 14.37 -4.83 1.92
CA SER A 96 14.08 -4.63 0.49
C SER A 96 12.69 -4.10 0.26
N ASP A 97 11.71 -4.62 0.99
CA ASP A 97 10.30 -4.29 0.81
C ASP A 97 9.48 -4.49 2.08
N VAL A 98 8.30 -3.87 2.12
CA VAL A 98 7.30 -4.03 3.17
C VAL A 98 5.91 -4.15 2.55
N GLU A 99 5.11 -5.08 3.04
CA GLU A 99 3.72 -5.28 2.62
C GLU A 99 2.84 -5.58 3.83
N VAL A 100 1.54 -5.41 3.68
CA VAL A 100 0.57 -5.76 4.72
C VAL A 100 -0.19 -7.01 4.29
N ASP A 101 -0.27 -7.96 5.19
CA ASP A 101 -1.26 -9.04 5.12
C ASP A 101 -2.50 -8.61 5.88
N GLU A 102 -3.51 -8.14 5.14
CA GLU A 102 -4.78 -7.66 5.69
C GLU A 102 -5.51 -8.77 6.46
N ALA A 103 -5.49 -10.00 5.94
CA ALA A 103 -6.25 -11.11 6.53
C ALA A 103 -5.77 -11.52 7.93
N GLU A 104 -4.46 -11.38 8.20
CA GLU A 104 -3.87 -11.66 9.51
C GLU A 104 -3.48 -10.40 10.29
N ASN A 105 -3.67 -9.21 9.71
CA ASN A 105 -3.23 -7.94 10.28
C ASN A 105 -1.74 -7.94 10.67
N ASN A 106 -0.90 -8.41 9.74
CA ASN A 106 0.53 -8.51 9.91
C ASN A 106 1.28 -7.59 8.93
N LEU A 107 2.27 -6.86 9.44
CA LEU A 107 3.29 -6.25 8.62
C LEU A 107 4.30 -7.32 8.20
N ARG A 108 4.45 -7.53 6.90
CA ARG A 108 5.44 -8.43 6.32
C ARG A 108 6.63 -7.58 5.84
N VAL A 109 7.83 -7.96 6.27
CA VAL A 109 9.08 -7.25 5.98
C VAL A 109 10.03 -8.19 5.24
N GLU A 110 10.45 -7.81 4.04
CA GLU A 110 11.44 -8.55 3.28
C GLU A 110 12.85 -8.11 3.64
N VAL A 111 13.68 -9.04 4.12
CA VAL A 111 15.05 -8.75 4.54
C VAL A 111 16.03 -9.48 3.66
N PHE A 112 16.93 -8.72 3.05
CA PHE A 112 18.07 -9.22 2.28
C PHE A 112 19.34 -9.20 3.13
N ILE A 113 20.05 -10.34 3.14
CA ILE A 113 21.30 -10.54 3.88
C ILE A 113 22.41 -10.96 2.92
N GLY A 114 23.28 -10.01 2.60
CA GLY A 114 24.53 -10.21 1.91
C GLY A 114 25.58 -10.89 2.79
N THR A 115 26.15 -11.98 2.28
CA THR A 115 27.24 -12.73 2.95
C THR A 115 28.61 -12.15 2.59
N PRO A 116 29.50 -11.88 3.57
CA PRO A 116 30.86 -11.47 3.27
C PRO A 116 31.65 -12.62 2.62
N MET A 117 32.72 -12.28 1.92
CA MET A 117 33.52 -13.19 1.07
C MET A 117 34.02 -14.46 1.79
N PHE A 118 34.11 -14.45 3.12
CA PHE A 118 34.66 -15.54 3.94
C PHE A 118 33.67 -16.17 4.94
N LYS A 119 32.39 -15.76 4.95
CA LYS A 119 31.36 -16.43 5.76
C LYS A 119 30.47 -17.30 4.87
N SER A 120 29.98 -18.39 5.44
CA SER A 120 28.92 -19.21 4.86
C SER A 120 27.59 -18.44 4.79
N SER A 121 26.55 -19.08 4.26
CA SER A 121 25.16 -18.57 4.28
C SER A 121 24.80 -17.97 5.64
N PRO A 122 23.98 -16.92 5.68
CA PRO A 122 23.59 -16.28 6.93
C PRO A 122 22.78 -17.28 7.76
N SER A 123 23.02 -17.31 9.07
CA SER A 123 22.39 -18.23 10.00
C SER A 123 22.45 -17.65 11.41
N GLY A 124 21.53 -18.07 12.28
CA GLY A 124 21.41 -17.55 13.65
C GLY A 124 20.19 -16.64 13.77
N ASP A 125 20.10 -15.93 14.89
CA ASP A 125 18.94 -15.08 15.16
C ASP A 125 19.25 -13.62 14.85
N MET A 126 18.44 -13.01 13.98
CA MET A 126 18.43 -11.59 13.72
C MET A 126 17.45 -10.88 14.65
N SER A 127 17.82 -9.68 15.11
CA SER A 127 16.93 -8.79 15.85
C SER A 127 16.31 -7.80 14.88
N MET A 128 14.98 -7.71 14.84
CA MET A 128 14.26 -6.68 14.09
C MET A 128 13.67 -5.70 15.08
N THR A 129 13.78 -4.41 14.77
CA THR A 129 13.29 -3.31 15.58
C THR A 129 12.40 -2.41 14.73
N ILE A 130 11.18 -2.18 15.20
CA ILE A 130 10.22 -1.23 14.62
C ILE A 130 10.20 0.00 15.52
N SER A 131 10.36 1.17 14.90
CA SER A 131 10.29 2.47 15.56
C SER A 131 9.12 3.28 15.02
N TYR A 132 8.56 4.16 15.85
CA TYR A 132 7.57 5.18 15.50
C TYR A 132 8.18 6.54 15.81
N GLY A 133 8.54 7.29 14.76
CA GLY A 133 9.39 8.47 14.88
C GLY A 133 10.72 8.15 15.60
N PRO A 134 11.10 8.91 16.64
CA PRO A 134 12.34 8.66 17.38
C PRO A 134 12.25 7.52 18.42
N GLY A 135 11.07 6.94 18.63
CA GLY A 135 10.82 5.96 19.69
C GLY A 135 10.77 4.53 19.17
N GLU A 136 11.48 3.62 19.82
CA GLU A 136 11.32 2.18 19.58
C GLU A 136 9.97 1.71 20.15
N VAL A 137 9.16 1.05 19.31
CA VAL A 137 7.84 0.54 19.70
C VAL A 137 7.80 -0.98 19.82
N TRP A 138 8.68 -1.68 19.10
CA TRP A 138 8.76 -3.13 19.13
C TRP A 138 10.16 -3.62 18.75
N THR A 139 10.60 -4.69 19.40
CA THR A 139 11.79 -5.43 19.01
C THR A 139 11.53 -6.93 19.17
N GLY A 140 11.85 -7.70 18.13
CA GLY A 140 11.70 -9.15 18.10
C GLY A 140 12.93 -9.83 17.52
N SER A 141 12.94 -11.16 17.63
CA SER A 141 14.03 -12.01 17.15
C SER A 141 13.50 -13.05 16.18
N PHE A 142 14.17 -13.20 15.04
CA PHE A 142 13.82 -14.16 14.01
C PHE A 142 15.02 -15.02 13.63
N SER A 143 14.80 -16.30 13.39
CA SER A 143 15.85 -17.16 12.85
C SER A 143 16.04 -16.90 11.36
N VAL A 144 17.30 -16.77 10.95
CA VAL A 144 17.69 -16.53 9.57
C VAL A 144 17.90 -17.85 8.86
N ASP A 145 17.01 -18.15 7.92
CA ASP A 145 17.06 -19.41 7.15
C ASP A 145 17.61 -19.21 5.74
N SER A 146 17.53 -17.99 5.19
CA SER A 146 17.93 -17.71 3.82
C SER A 146 18.49 -16.28 3.63
N LYS A 147 19.02 -16.00 2.44
CA LYS A 147 19.53 -14.66 2.09
C LYS A 147 18.43 -13.63 1.84
N LEU A 148 17.20 -14.06 1.54
CA LEU A 148 16.06 -13.19 1.26
C LEU A 148 14.82 -13.87 1.80
N SER A 149 14.23 -13.32 2.85
CA SER A 149 13.05 -13.93 3.48
C SER A 149 12.10 -12.84 3.96
N TRP A 150 10.81 -13.17 3.95
CA TRP A 150 9.77 -12.38 4.60
C TRP A 150 9.65 -12.76 6.06
N TYR A 151 9.46 -11.76 6.91
CA TYR A 151 9.23 -11.91 8.34
C TYR A 151 8.00 -11.11 8.72
N GLU A 152 7.19 -11.65 9.62
CA GLU A 152 5.87 -11.11 9.91
C GLU A 152 5.83 -10.60 11.34
N VAL A 153 5.24 -9.42 11.51
CA VAL A 153 5.04 -8.78 12.80
C VAL A 153 3.59 -8.33 12.87
N SER A 154 2.86 -8.75 13.90
CA SER A 154 1.48 -8.33 14.08
C SER A 154 1.40 -6.85 14.43
N PHE A 155 0.48 -6.13 13.79
CA PHE A 155 0.20 -4.73 14.16
C PHE A 155 -0.18 -4.60 15.64
N ALA A 156 -0.80 -5.63 16.23
CA ALA A 156 -1.16 -5.64 17.66
C ALA A 156 0.04 -5.45 18.60
N ASP A 157 1.24 -5.82 18.17
CA ASP A 157 2.43 -5.75 19.00
C ASP A 157 3.10 -4.36 18.98
N PHE A 158 3.03 -3.65 17.85
CA PHE A 158 3.82 -2.44 17.63
C PHE A 158 3.01 -1.19 17.29
N TYR A 159 1.79 -1.33 16.78
CA TYR A 159 0.97 -0.19 16.36
C TYR A 159 0.72 0.75 17.54
N ARG A 160 0.84 2.05 17.28
CA ARG A 160 0.63 3.13 18.28
C ARG A 160 -0.39 4.14 17.82
N ASN A 161 -0.25 4.60 16.58
CA ASN A 161 -1.12 5.57 15.93
C ASN A 161 -0.82 5.58 14.42
N ASN A 162 -1.62 6.31 13.64
CA ASN A 162 -1.34 6.59 12.23
C ASN A 162 0.02 7.29 12.05
N SER A 163 0.59 7.16 10.87
CA SER A 163 1.82 7.83 10.45
C SER A 163 1.52 9.23 9.92
N ARG A 164 0.57 9.35 8.99
CA ARG A 164 0.31 10.64 8.31
C ARG A 164 -0.41 11.60 9.25
N GLY A 165 0.07 12.84 9.32
CA GLY A 165 -0.56 13.90 10.11
C GLY A 165 -0.59 13.72 11.63
N ALA A 166 0.13 12.74 12.16
CA ALA A 166 0.01 12.34 13.55
C ALA A 166 0.69 13.29 14.56
N ALA A 167 1.59 14.16 14.11
CA ALA A 167 2.22 15.14 14.98
C ALA A 167 1.27 16.31 15.31
N SER A 168 1.52 16.99 16.43
CA SER A 168 0.71 18.13 16.88
C SER A 168 0.72 19.33 15.91
N ASP A 169 1.71 19.41 15.03
CA ASP A 169 1.82 20.43 13.99
C ASP A 169 1.30 19.95 12.63
N GLY A 170 0.69 18.75 12.58
CA GLY A 170 0.15 18.13 11.36
C GLY A 170 1.19 17.47 10.46
N SER A 171 2.44 17.33 10.92
CA SER A 171 3.46 16.56 10.21
C SER A 171 3.37 15.06 10.45
N ASP A 172 3.99 14.27 9.59
CA ASP A 172 3.99 12.82 9.67
C ASP A 172 4.96 12.30 10.76
N ILE A 173 4.57 11.22 11.43
CA ILE A 173 5.43 10.45 12.32
C ILE A 173 5.59 9.06 11.73
N GLU A 174 6.67 8.85 10.98
CA GLU A 174 6.87 7.61 10.21
C GLU A 174 7.18 6.41 11.10
N TYR A 175 6.65 5.25 10.73
CA TYR A 175 7.19 3.98 11.18
C TYR A 175 8.44 3.63 10.39
N SER A 176 9.41 2.98 11.03
CA SER A 176 10.58 2.47 10.33
C SER A 176 11.08 1.16 10.92
N VAL A 177 11.70 0.35 10.05
CA VAL A 177 12.23 -0.96 10.40
C VAL A 177 13.75 -0.95 10.30
N SER A 178 14.42 -1.52 11.29
CA SER A 178 15.85 -1.81 11.23
C SER A 178 16.12 -3.23 11.70
N VAL A 179 17.14 -3.85 11.13
CA VAL A 179 17.49 -5.25 11.40
C VAL A 179 18.96 -5.34 11.79
N THR A 180 19.27 -6.11 12.82
CA THR A 180 20.63 -6.36 13.31
C THR A 180 20.92 -7.85 13.38
N LEU A 181 22.06 -8.27 12.81
CA LEU A 181 22.56 -9.64 12.86
C LEU A 181 24.07 -9.65 13.14
N GLU A 182 24.49 -10.33 14.21
CA GLU A 182 25.89 -10.48 14.61
C GLU A 182 26.70 -9.15 14.65
N GLY A 183 26.06 -8.07 15.08
CA GLY A 183 26.68 -6.73 15.18
C GLY A 183 26.74 -5.95 13.87
N SER A 184 26.22 -6.49 12.77
CA SER A 184 25.86 -5.71 11.58
C SER A 184 24.42 -5.22 11.70
N SER A 185 24.16 -3.99 11.28
CA SER A 185 22.81 -3.42 11.24
C SER A 185 22.48 -2.92 9.84
N SER A 186 21.21 -3.00 9.46
CA SER A 186 20.69 -2.33 8.28
C SER A 186 20.58 -0.83 8.50
N GLU A 187 20.43 -0.09 7.41
CA GLU A 187 19.84 1.26 7.49
C GLU A 187 18.36 1.14 7.92
N SER A 188 17.82 2.23 8.47
CA SER A 188 16.40 2.30 8.79
C SER A 188 15.59 2.42 7.51
N TYR A 189 14.61 1.55 7.33
CA TYR A 189 13.72 1.54 6.19
C TYR A 189 12.37 2.16 6.59
N PRO A 190 11.94 3.27 5.97
CA PRO A 190 10.65 3.89 6.29
C PRO A 190 9.50 3.03 5.74
N ILE A 191 8.46 2.85 6.55
CA ILE A 191 7.21 2.21 6.11
C ILE A 191 6.32 3.32 5.53
N PRO A 192 5.78 3.16 4.30
CA PRO A 192 4.83 4.11 3.73
C PRO A 192 3.65 4.40 4.66
N GLY A 193 3.19 5.66 4.65
CA GLY A 193 2.06 6.10 5.49
C GLY A 193 0.77 5.35 5.14
N GLU A 194 0.57 5.06 3.86
CA GLU A 194 -0.58 4.31 3.34
C GLU A 194 -0.68 2.91 3.95
N LEU A 195 0.46 2.27 4.26
CA LEU A 195 0.51 0.94 4.86
C LEU A 195 0.49 0.96 6.39
N SER A 196 0.77 2.11 7.01
CA SER A 196 0.92 2.24 8.46
C SER A 196 -0.18 3.04 9.13
N ASP A 197 -1.04 3.69 8.37
CA ASP A 197 -2.29 4.24 8.86
C ASP A 197 -3.33 3.13 8.96
N ARG A 198 -3.86 2.90 10.15
CA ARG A 198 -4.84 1.85 10.45
C ARG A 198 -6.03 2.33 11.29
N THR A 199 -5.95 3.51 11.90
CA THR A 199 -7.04 4.07 12.72
C THR A 199 -7.88 5.04 11.91
N ILE A 200 -9.20 4.83 11.91
CA ILE A 200 -10.20 5.80 11.47
C ILE A 200 -10.50 6.72 12.66
N ASP A 201 -10.37 8.01 12.44
CA ASP A 201 -10.70 9.04 13.43
C ASP A 201 -11.80 9.99 12.95
N THR A 202 -12.20 9.87 11.68
CA THR A 202 -13.13 10.76 11.01
C THR A 202 -14.09 9.96 10.18
N VAL A 203 -15.36 10.33 10.30
CA VAL A 203 -16.45 9.78 9.49
C VAL A 203 -17.30 10.93 8.96
N ASP A 204 -17.84 10.76 7.76
CA ASP A 204 -18.80 11.68 7.18
C ASP A 204 -19.84 10.91 6.36
N GLY A 205 -20.96 11.54 6.03
CA GLY A 205 -21.98 10.94 5.18
C GLY A 205 -22.41 11.92 4.10
N GLU A 206 -22.90 11.42 2.98
CA GLU A 206 -23.53 12.25 1.97
C GLU A 206 -24.76 11.56 1.36
N LEU A 207 -25.85 12.33 1.27
CA LEU A 207 -27.07 11.94 0.60
C LEU A 207 -27.19 12.69 -0.73
N SER A 208 -27.36 11.94 -1.81
CA SER A 208 -27.62 12.47 -3.15
C SER A 208 -29.03 12.08 -3.61
N GLN A 209 -29.84 13.05 -4.00
CA GLN A 209 -31.20 12.77 -4.49
C GLN A 209 -31.19 12.09 -5.85
N VAL A 210 -32.07 11.10 -6.01
CA VAL A 210 -32.37 10.49 -7.30
C VAL A 210 -33.73 10.95 -7.77
N THR A 211 -33.78 11.51 -8.98
CA THR A 211 -35.00 12.03 -9.60
C THR A 211 -35.19 11.47 -11.00
N GLU A 212 -36.44 11.30 -11.41
CA GLU A 212 -36.83 10.94 -12.77
C GLU A 212 -37.81 11.96 -13.34
N ILE A 213 -37.78 12.14 -14.66
CA ILE A 213 -38.80 12.93 -15.36
C ILE A 213 -39.99 12.00 -15.63
N CYS A 214 -41.17 12.32 -15.10
CA CYS A 214 -42.40 11.58 -15.38
C CYS A 214 -43.38 12.38 -16.25
N ASP A 215 -44.28 11.72 -16.98
CA ASP A 215 -45.43 12.38 -17.65
C ASP A 215 -46.65 12.26 -16.72
N CYS A 216 -46.57 13.00 -15.63
CA CYS A 216 -47.38 12.85 -14.44
C CYS A 216 -48.10 14.18 -14.21
N GLU A 217 -49.39 14.24 -14.60
CA GLU A 217 -50.21 15.47 -14.50
C GLU A 217 -50.24 16.07 -13.08
N GLU A 218 -49.94 15.26 -12.05
CA GLU A 218 -49.95 15.64 -10.64
C GLU A 218 -48.59 16.14 -10.09
N LYS A 219 -47.45 15.94 -10.80
CA LYS A 219 -46.09 16.15 -10.24
C LYS A 219 -45.15 17.06 -11.06
N ASN A 220 -45.68 17.96 -11.88
CA ASN A 220 -44.89 18.92 -12.68
C ASN A 220 -43.69 18.27 -13.42
N ASP A 221 -43.94 17.08 -13.96
CA ASP A 221 -43.00 16.24 -14.71
C ASP A 221 -41.70 15.86 -13.98
N LEU A 222 -41.70 15.86 -12.65
CA LEU A 222 -40.55 15.46 -11.82
C LEU A 222 -41.01 14.51 -10.72
N ASP A 223 -40.37 13.35 -10.60
CA ASP A 223 -40.56 12.43 -9.48
C ASP A 223 -39.25 12.27 -8.73
N HIS A 224 -39.27 12.46 -7.41
CA HIS A 224 -38.13 12.11 -6.58
C HIS A 224 -38.26 10.65 -6.12
N LEU A 225 -37.35 9.82 -6.59
CA LEU A 225 -37.38 8.38 -6.36
C LEU A 225 -36.79 7.99 -5.00
N GLY A 226 -35.80 8.74 -4.51
CA GLY A 226 -35.14 8.45 -3.24
C GLY A 226 -33.72 9.01 -3.13
N PHE A 227 -32.84 8.30 -2.43
CA PHE A 227 -31.45 8.71 -2.20
C PHE A 227 -30.41 7.68 -2.60
N GLN A 228 -29.27 8.16 -3.09
CA GLN A 228 -28.00 7.45 -2.97
C GLN A 228 -27.30 7.90 -1.70
N PHE A 229 -26.62 6.97 -1.04
CA PHE A 229 -25.90 7.24 0.18
C PHE A 229 -24.48 6.75 0.07
N ARG A 230 -23.54 7.63 0.46
CA ARG A 230 -22.14 7.29 0.62
C ARG A 230 -21.66 7.61 2.02
N VAL A 231 -20.82 6.75 2.56
CA VAL A 231 -20.19 6.91 3.87
C VAL A 231 -18.71 7.21 3.65
N GLY A 232 -18.24 8.30 4.23
CA GLY A 232 -16.84 8.64 4.38
C GLY A 232 -16.28 8.07 5.68
N MET A 233 -15.13 7.42 5.61
CA MET A 233 -14.45 6.77 6.72
C MET A 233 -12.94 6.81 6.47
N GLY A 234 -12.21 7.49 7.36
CA GLY A 234 -10.76 7.61 7.22
C GLY A 234 -10.11 8.41 8.34
N ALA A 235 -8.91 8.89 8.06
CA ALA A 235 -8.19 9.82 8.94
C ALA A 235 -8.33 11.24 8.41
N LEU A 236 -8.52 12.24 9.28
CA LEU A 236 -8.60 13.63 8.82
C LEU A 236 -7.27 14.08 8.21
N ASP A 237 -7.30 14.69 7.01
CA ASP A 237 -6.11 15.33 6.45
C ASP A 237 -5.74 16.54 7.34
N PRO A 238 -4.57 16.53 8.00
CA PRO A 238 -4.15 17.61 8.90
C PRO A 238 -4.02 18.95 8.18
N VAL A 239 -3.64 18.95 6.89
CA VAL A 239 -3.40 20.14 6.08
C VAL A 239 -4.72 20.79 5.65
N GLN A 240 -5.74 19.97 5.38
CA GLN A 240 -7.02 20.41 4.80
C GLN A 240 -8.21 20.33 5.77
N SER A 241 -7.98 19.87 6.99
CA SER A 241 -8.95 19.74 8.09
C SER A 241 -9.83 20.97 8.32
N ASN A 242 -9.36 22.17 8.01
CA ASN A 242 -10.07 23.43 8.26
C ASN A 242 -10.79 24.02 7.04
N THR A 243 -10.68 23.40 5.86
CA THR A 243 -11.25 23.96 4.62
C THR A 243 -12.13 23.00 3.84
N THR A 244 -11.83 21.71 3.84
CA THR A 244 -12.49 20.74 2.93
C THR A 244 -12.91 19.44 3.62
N ASN A 245 -12.61 19.25 4.91
CA ASN A 245 -12.84 17.99 5.63
C ASN A 245 -12.35 16.76 4.83
N LEU A 246 -11.24 16.92 4.12
CA LEU A 246 -10.69 15.82 3.32
C LEU A 246 -10.28 14.69 4.25
N MET A 247 -10.72 13.48 3.93
CA MET A 247 -10.32 12.25 4.62
C MET A 247 -9.24 11.56 3.80
N MET A 248 -8.23 11.05 4.49
CA MET A 248 -7.22 10.15 3.96
C MET A 248 -7.72 8.71 4.11
N HIS A 249 -7.51 7.91 3.06
CA HIS A 249 -7.90 6.51 3.07
C HIS A 249 -7.06 5.73 4.07
N VAL A 250 -7.72 4.81 4.77
CA VAL A 250 -7.15 3.94 5.80
C VAL A 250 -7.60 2.51 5.49
N ASP A 251 -6.64 1.66 5.16
CA ASP A 251 -6.86 0.21 5.05
C ASP A 251 -6.90 -0.36 6.48
N SER A 252 -8.05 -0.89 6.91
CA SER A 252 -8.21 -1.48 8.24
C SER A 252 -9.49 -2.30 8.35
N ASP A 253 -9.56 -3.15 9.37
CA ASP A 253 -10.76 -3.92 9.68
C ASP A 253 -11.67 -3.19 10.67
N TYR A 254 -12.93 -3.01 10.29
CA TYR A 254 -13.95 -2.36 11.11
C TYR A 254 -15.36 -2.72 10.63
N THR A 255 -16.35 -2.39 11.45
CA THR A 255 -17.76 -2.46 11.06
C THR A 255 -18.39 -1.07 11.05
N VAL A 256 -19.32 -0.84 10.13
CA VAL A 256 -20.03 0.43 9.97
C VAL A 256 -21.52 0.21 10.17
N ASP A 257 -22.11 0.98 11.09
CA ASP A 257 -23.54 1.13 11.24
C ASP A 257 -23.95 2.54 10.79
N ALA A 258 -24.80 2.62 9.77
CA ALA A 258 -25.30 3.90 9.26
C ALA A 258 -26.83 3.99 9.35
N LYS A 259 -27.33 5.20 9.62
CA LYS A 259 -28.77 5.47 9.75
C LYS A 259 -29.12 6.83 9.17
N ILE A 260 -30.26 6.91 8.49
CA ILE A 260 -30.85 8.19 8.09
C ILE A 260 -31.78 8.65 9.21
N MET A 261 -31.61 9.88 9.64
CA MET A 261 -32.38 10.55 10.67
C MET A 261 -33.29 11.60 10.04
N TYR A 262 -34.55 11.66 10.45
CA TYR A 262 -35.45 12.78 10.17
C TYR A 262 -35.68 13.53 11.49
N GLY A 263 -35.11 14.72 11.62
CA GLY A 263 -35.04 15.43 12.89
C GLY A 263 -34.31 14.62 13.97
N SER A 264 -35.06 14.02 14.90
CA SER A 264 -34.49 13.19 16.00
C SER A 264 -34.91 11.72 15.95
N THR A 265 -35.65 11.33 14.92
CA THR A 265 -36.15 9.97 14.73
C THR A 265 -35.38 9.28 13.62
N THR A 266 -35.03 8.01 13.82
CA THR A 266 -34.46 7.18 12.76
C THR A 266 -35.52 6.92 11.70
N ALA A 267 -35.27 7.42 10.49
CA ALA A 267 -36.11 7.19 9.32
C ALA A 267 -35.74 5.89 8.60
N TYR A 268 -34.44 5.59 8.52
CA TYR A 268 -33.93 4.38 7.87
C TYR A 268 -32.66 3.87 8.57
N SER A 269 -32.40 2.57 8.48
CA SER A 269 -31.17 1.94 8.99
C SER A 269 -30.60 1.02 7.94
N PHE A 270 -29.33 1.21 7.63
CA PHE A 270 -28.62 0.33 6.71
C PHE A 270 -28.25 -0.98 7.39
N PRO A 271 -28.09 -2.08 6.62
CA PRO A 271 -27.42 -3.26 7.12
C PRO A 271 -26.01 -2.90 7.60
N THR A 272 -25.57 -3.51 8.71
CA THR A 272 -24.20 -3.36 9.18
C THR A 272 -23.22 -3.82 8.10
N VAL A 273 -22.26 -2.95 7.78
CA VAL A 273 -21.17 -3.22 6.85
C VAL A 273 -19.98 -3.76 7.61
N THR A 274 -19.31 -4.76 7.07
CA THR A 274 -18.01 -5.25 7.54
C THR A 274 -16.96 -4.93 6.49
N VAL A 275 -15.87 -4.28 6.89
CA VAL A 275 -14.72 -3.96 6.05
C VAL A 275 -13.51 -4.76 6.52
N ASP A 276 -12.78 -5.36 5.57
CA ASP A 276 -11.53 -6.11 5.75
C ASP A 276 -10.49 -5.47 4.80
N GLY A 277 -9.51 -4.77 5.36
CA GLY A 277 -8.64 -3.83 4.62
C GLY A 277 -9.45 -2.71 3.94
N ASN A 278 -9.76 -2.88 2.66
CA ASN A 278 -10.62 -2.00 1.85
C ASN A 278 -11.84 -2.69 1.23
N ASP A 279 -11.98 -4.01 1.40
CA ASP A 279 -13.08 -4.78 0.86
C ASP A 279 -14.28 -4.71 1.82
N ALA A 280 -15.43 -4.23 1.35
CA ALA A 280 -16.64 -4.04 2.14
C ALA A 280 -17.73 -5.06 1.77
N SER A 281 -18.43 -5.57 2.79
CA SER A 281 -19.54 -6.50 2.60
C SER A 281 -20.67 -6.28 3.60
N TRP A 282 -21.92 -6.51 3.16
CA TRP A 282 -23.11 -6.41 4.00
C TRP A 282 -24.21 -7.35 3.51
N SER A 283 -25.30 -7.45 4.27
CA SER A 283 -26.45 -8.22 3.83
C SER A 283 -27.10 -7.56 2.60
N GLY A 284 -26.95 -8.17 1.43
CA GLY A 284 -27.55 -7.69 0.18
C GLY A 284 -26.57 -7.02 -0.79
N GLY A 285 -25.31 -6.83 -0.40
CA GLY A 285 -24.32 -6.17 -1.27
C GLY A 285 -22.87 -6.31 -0.81
N SER A 286 -21.99 -5.77 -1.64
CA SER A 286 -20.56 -5.66 -1.39
C SER A 286 -20.02 -4.47 -2.19
N GLY A 287 -18.89 -3.92 -1.75
CA GLY A 287 -18.21 -2.81 -2.41
C GLY A 287 -16.75 -2.73 -1.98
N SER A 288 -16.07 -1.69 -2.42
CA SER A 288 -14.73 -1.32 -1.97
C SER A 288 -14.77 0.09 -1.40
N VAL A 289 -13.96 0.34 -0.37
CA VAL A 289 -13.73 1.68 0.13
C VAL A 289 -12.66 2.33 -0.75
N GLU A 290 -13.02 3.40 -1.45
CA GLU A 290 -12.14 4.11 -2.38
C GLU A 290 -12.02 5.58 -1.97
N ASP A 291 -10.80 6.10 -1.88
CA ASP A 291 -10.54 7.48 -1.44
C ASP A 291 -11.25 7.85 -0.12
N SER A 292 -11.38 6.89 0.79
CA SER A 292 -12.10 7.00 2.07
C SER A 292 -13.63 6.98 1.97
N TRP A 293 -14.21 6.70 0.80
CA TRP A 293 -15.65 6.67 0.59
C TRP A 293 -16.15 5.28 0.20
N LEU A 294 -17.31 4.92 0.72
CA LEU A 294 -18.05 3.71 0.38
C LEU A 294 -19.46 4.08 -0.07
N ASP A 295 -19.81 3.71 -1.30
CA ASP A 295 -21.18 3.81 -1.80
C ASP A 295 -22.02 2.66 -1.26
N LEU A 296 -23.06 2.98 -0.50
CA LEU A 296 -24.05 2.01 -0.04
C LEU A 296 -25.20 1.97 -1.04
N VAL A 297 -25.17 0.95 -1.90
CA VAL A 297 -26.21 0.76 -2.91
C VAL A 297 -27.53 0.39 -2.22
N GLY A 298 -28.60 1.07 -2.62
CA GLY A 298 -29.96 0.71 -2.22
C GLY A 298 -30.54 -0.41 -3.09
N ASP A 299 -31.69 -0.94 -2.67
CA ASP A 299 -32.32 -2.12 -3.27
C ASP A 299 -33.04 -1.84 -4.60
N SER A 300 -33.28 -0.57 -4.92
CA SER A 300 -33.93 -0.14 -6.16
C SER A 300 -32.94 0.50 -7.13
N SER A 301 -33.24 0.41 -8.42
CA SER A 301 -32.39 0.96 -9.47
C SER A 301 -33.20 1.66 -10.55
N VAL A 302 -32.67 2.77 -11.07
CA VAL A 302 -33.17 3.42 -12.30
C VAL A 302 -32.11 3.30 -13.39
N SER A 303 -32.52 2.90 -14.60
CA SER A 303 -31.61 2.86 -15.74
C SER A 303 -31.35 4.27 -16.25
N ASP A 304 -30.08 4.64 -16.43
CA ASP A 304 -29.77 5.82 -17.23
C ASP A 304 -29.97 5.53 -18.73
N GLY A 305 -30.07 6.59 -19.54
CA GLY A 305 -30.26 6.47 -20.99
C GLY A 305 -29.06 5.90 -21.75
N PHE A 306 -28.02 5.42 -21.07
CA PHE A 306 -26.76 4.92 -21.59
C PHE A 306 -26.42 3.50 -21.09
N ASP A 307 -27.43 2.72 -20.69
CA ASP A 307 -27.31 1.36 -20.14
C ASP A 307 -26.59 1.28 -18.77
N GLY A 308 -26.38 2.42 -18.09
CA GLY A 308 -25.99 2.46 -16.69
C GLY A 308 -27.19 2.28 -15.77
N SER A 309 -26.95 1.90 -14.51
CA SER A 309 -27.99 1.78 -13.48
C SER A 309 -27.56 2.52 -12.22
N THR A 310 -28.41 3.42 -11.75
CA THR A 310 -28.23 4.15 -10.50
C THR A 310 -29.03 3.44 -9.42
N TYR A 311 -28.35 2.88 -8.42
CA TYR A 311 -28.98 2.25 -7.28
C TYR A 311 -29.29 3.28 -6.18
N TYR A 312 -30.46 3.16 -5.56
CA TYR A 312 -30.97 4.11 -4.56
C TYR A 312 -31.90 3.44 -3.56
N ILE A 313 -32.05 4.08 -2.40
CA ILE A 313 -33.01 3.73 -1.36
C ILE A 313 -34.33 4.39 -1.73
N PRO A 314 -35.41 3.61 -1.93
CA PRO A 314 -36.72 4.15 -2.29
C PRO A 314 -37.25 5.14 -1.26
N ARG A 315 -37.86 6.22 -1.74
CA ARG A 315 -38.46 7.27 -0.91
C ARG A 315 -39.43 6.71 0.12
N ASP A 316 -40.25 5.73 -0.25
CA ASP A 316 -41.24 5.10 0.62
C ASP A 316 -40.66 4.33 1.80
N GLU A 317 -39.35 4.04 1.81
CA GLU A 317 -38.68 3.38 2.94
C GLU A 317 -38.34 4.33 4.10
N PHE A 318 -38.28 5.65 3.85
CA PHE A 318 -37.83 6.62 4.86
C PHE A 318 -38.70 7.88 4.97
N TYR A 319 -39.53 8.18 3.97
CA TYR A 319 -40.33 9.39 3.90
C TYR A 319 -41.64 9.25 4.70
N ASP A 320 -41.88 10.19 5.64
CA ASP A 320 -43.14 10.28 6.41
C ASP A 320 -43.90 11.60 6.14
N ASN A 321 -44.36 11.76 4.89
CA ASN A 321 -45.32 12.78 4.47
C ASN A 321 -44.92 14.25 4.71
N GLY A 322 -43.68 14.63 4.40
CA GLY A 322 -43.32 16.04 4.24
C GLY A 322 -41.89 16.32 3.78
N ASP A 323 -41.69 17.53 3.25
CA ASP A 323 -40.40 18.20 3.21
C ASP A 323 -39.74 18.22 4.60
N GLY A 324 -38.41 18.22 4.65
CA GLY A 324 -37.71 18.47 5.91
C GLY A 324 -36.25 18.06 5.93
N CYS A 325 -35.69 18.17 7.13
CA CYS A 325 -34.27 18.00 7.40
C CYS A 325 -33.93 16.53 7.67
N TYR A 326 -33.07 15.98 6.82
CA TYR A 326 -32.52 14.64 6.94
C TYR A 326 -31.03 14.74 7.24
N SER A 327 -30.53 13.94 8.17
CA SER A 327 -29.10 13.79 8.44
C SER A 327 -28.72 12.33 8.53
N VAL A 328 -27.43 12.04 8.53
CA VAL A 328 -26.95 10.66 8.63
C VAL A 328 -26.14 10.50 9.91
N GLU A 329 -26.46 9.49 10.71
CA GLU A 329 -25.64 9.06 11.84
C GLU A 329 -24.82 7.85 11.41
N ILE A 330 -23.50 7.90 11.63
CA ILE A 330 -22.55 6.85 11.24
C ILE A 330 -21.74 6.46 12.46
N THR A 331 -21.68 5.16 12.74
CA THR A 331 -20.82 4.60 13.78
C THR A 331 -19.87 3.60 13.15
N VAL A 332 -18.57 3.84 13.31
CA VAL A 332 -17.48 2.94 12.92
C VAL A 332 -16.94 2.30 14.19
N ILE A 333 -16.81 0.98 14.18
CA ILE A 333 -16.35 0.17 15.30
C ILE A 333 -15.08 -0.55 14.82
N HIS A 334 -13.93 -0.17 15.36
CA HIS A 334 -12.66 -0.81 15.04
C HIS A 334 -12.46 -2.12 15.78
N SER A 335 -11.80 -3.08 15.12
CA SER A 335 -11.18 -4.17 15.83
C SER A 335 -9.85 -3.72 16.44
N SER A 336 -9.65 -3.99 17.73
CA SER A 336 -8.34 -3.79 18.39
C SER A 336 -7.24 -4.49 17.58
N PRO A 337 -6.08 -3.86 17.33
CA PRO A 337 -5.49 -2.69 18.00
C PRO A 337 -5.78 -1.33 17.35
N PHE A 338 -6.65 -1.29 16.33
CA PHE A 338 -6.69 -0.18 15.38
C PHE A 338 -7.53 1.02 15.82
N GLY A 339 -8.06 1.02 17.04
CA GLY A 339 -8.78 2.16 17.59
C GLY A 339 -9.90 1.76 18.53
N ASP A 340 -10.57 2.78 19.05
CA ASP A 340 -11.85 2.67 19.74
C ASP A 340 -13.00 2.92 18.74
N ASP A 341 -14.24 2.68 19.17
CA ASP A 341 -15.43 3.02 18.41
C ASP A 341 -15.51 4.55 18.18
N VAL A 342 -15.71 4.95 16.94
CA VAL A 342 -15.92 6.34 16.53
C VAL A 342 -17.34 6.49 16.01
N THR A 343 -18.12 7.33 16.69
CA THR A 343 -19.43 7.76 16.19
C THR A 343 -19.33 9.19 15.70
N GLY A 344 -19.79 9.41 14.47
CA GLY A 344 -20.00 10.73 13.91
C GLY A 344 -21.40 10.88 13.34
N THR A 345 -21.73 12.11 13.01
CA THR A 345 -22.92 12.46 12.24
C THR A 345 -22.42 13.17 11.00
N SER A 346 -23.15 13.07 9.88
CA SER A 346 -22.83 13.81 8.67
C SER A 346 -22.57 15.27 9.01
N SER A 347 -21.53 15.81 8.36
CA SER A 347 -21.13 17.20 8.54
C SER A 347 -22.22 18.18 8.11
N GLN A 348 -23.18 17.72 7.30
CA GLN A 348 -24.33 18.46 6.80
C GLN A 348 -25.61 17.68 7.08
N GLY A 349 -26.63 18.34 7.63
CA GLY A 349 -28.01 17.93 7.42
C GLY A 349 -28.51 18.56 6.12
N TRP A 350 -29.42 17.88 5.43
CA TRP A 350 -30.02 18.38 4.20
C TRP A 350 -31.52 18.55 4.37
N GLU A 351 -32.00 19.78 4.24
CA GLU A 351 -33.41 20.10 4.06
C GLU A 351 -33.79 19.83 2.60
N PHE A 352 -34.65 18.83 2.41
CA PHE A 352 -35.13 18.44 1.09
C PHE A 352 -36.57 18.90 0.88
N PHE A 353 -36.82 19.45 -0.32
CA PHE A 353 -38.08 20.08 -0.73
C PHE A 353 -38.86 19.21 -1.74
N TRP A 354 -39.06 17.93 -1.41
CA TRP A 354 -39.75 16.94 -2.25
C TRP A 354 -41.11 17.43 -2.75
N ASP A 355 -42.01 17.75 -1.82
CA ASP A 355 -43.40 18.04 -2.10
C ASP A 355 -43.55 19.41 -2.77
N TYR A 356 -42.71 20.36 -2.37
CA TYR A 356 -42.63 21.65 -3.05
C TYR A 356 -42.18 21.48 -4.51
N ASN A 357 -41.13 20.70 -4.78
CA ASN A 357 -40.57 20.57 -6.11
C ASN A 357 -41.44 19.75 -7.07
N GLU A 358 -42.19 18.77 -6.54
CA GLU A 358 -43.18 17.97 -7.28
C GLU A 358 -44.48 18.77 -7.50
N GLY A 359 -44.90 19.58 -6.53
CA GLY A 359 -46.15 20.35 -6.61
C GLY A 359 -46.05 21.73 -7.28
N ARG A 360 -44.84 22.19 -7.64
CA ARG A 360 -44.63 23.55 -8.19
C ARG A 360 -45.28 23.73 -9.56
N THR A 361 -45.87 24.91 -9.82
CA THR A 361 -46.48 25.21 -11.12
C THR A 361 -45.50 25.92 -12.05
N THR A 362 -45.23 25.35 -13.24
CA THR A 362 -44.38 25.97 -14.26
C THR A 362 -45.14 26.78 -15.32
N THR A 363 -46.48 26.87 -15.21
CA THR A 363 -47.34 27.53 -16.19
C THR A 363 -47.88 28.89 -15.71
N GLY A 364 -47.62 29.95 -16.49
CA GLY A 364 -48.48 31.15 -16.56
C GLY A 364 -48.08 32.40 -15.78
N GLU A 365 -47.26 32.33 -14.73
CA GLU A 365 -46.60 33.48 -14.07
C GLU A 365 -45.16 33.09 -13.67
N SER A 366 -44.41 33.96 -12.98
CA SER A 366 -42.98 33.76 -12.64
C SER A 366 -42.74 32.30 -12.23
N PRO A 367 -41.89 31.55 -12.95
CA PRO A 367 -41.72 30.12 -12.67
C PRO A 367 -41.25 29.97 -11.24
N ASP A 368 -42.02 29.23 -10.42
CA ASP A 368 -41.55 28.86 -9.08
C ASP A 368 -40.26 28.06 -9.28
N PRO A 369 -39.11 28.61 -8.83
CA PRO A 369 -37.83 28.00 -9.12
C PRO A 369 -37.74 26.67 -8.36
N TYR A 370 -37.04 25.72 -8.98
CA TYR A 370 -36.63 24.50 -8.28
C TYR A 370 -35.82 24.88 -7.04
N LYS A 371 -36.14 24.27 -5.90
CA LYS A 371 -35.39 24.44 -4.67
C LYS A 371 -34.40 23.28 -4.51
N PRO A 372 -33.09 23.52 -4.63
CA PRO A 372 -32.11 22.49 -4.31
C PRO A 372 -32.16 22.16 -2.81
N PRO A 373 -31.55 21.04 -2.39
CA PRO A 373 -31.29 20.80 -0.98
C PRO A 373 -30.55 21.97 -0.36
N GLU A 374 -30.96 22.34 0.85
CA GLU A 374 -30.29 23.37 1.66
C GLU A 374 -29.76 22.76 2.95
N ASP A 375 -28.75 23.37 3.54
CA ASP A 375 -28.22 22.90 4.82
C ASP A 375 -29.26 23.07 5.94
N CYS A 376 -29.37 22.05 6.78
CA CYS A 376 -29.94 22.13 8.11
C CYS A 376 -28.88 21.72 9.17
#